data_AF-A0A6L8Y0I3-F1
#
_entry.id   AF-A0A6L8Y0I3-F1
#
_cell.length_a   1.000
_cell.length_b   1.000
_cell.length_c   1.000
_cell.angle_alpha   90.00
_cell.angle_beta   90.00
_cell.angle_gamma   90.00
#
_symmetry.space_group_name_H-M   'P 1'
#
loop_
_entity.id
_entity.type
_entity.pdbx_description
1 polymer ?
#
loop_
_entity_poly.entity_id
_entity_poly.type
_entity_poly.pdbx_seq_one_letter_code
_entity_poly.pdbx_strand_id
1 'polypeptide(L)'
;MPGENTIIQVFPKAEEQVATDIFKVSITGGIELSYIISQNCPHIAPPYPEGATIKDVKVQGSTIKAVAYDCANSEGFDAVLTKKSWGDKPENYVKVAKNQDAKTITFTNVKNGTYYLGIHAYNRDYYDGKVSGKRFGAWSYPVKVVVKNGIPTERVKIKTVKTGKGAVAVTVGVPKGFARADMELRSTGGTTVYKRNNRTTYTRITGVKPGTYTLRVRPWAK
;
A
#
# COMPACT_ATOMS: atom_id res chain seq x y z
N MET A 1 49.40 -20.52 49.83
CA MET A 1 48.57 -21.52 49.13
C MET A 1 47.47 -20.76 48.39
N PRO A 2 47.50 -20.63 47.06
CA PRO A 2 46.36 -20.11 46.30
C PRO A 2 45.40 -21.25 45.94
N GLY A 3 44.11 -20.99 46.16
CA GLY A 3 43.03 -21.97 46.19
C GLY A 3 42.63 -22.56 44.83
N GLU A 4 41.89 -23.67 44.93
CA GLU A 4 41.43 -24.52 43.84
C GLU A 4 40.60 -23.78 42.79
N ASN A 5 41.00 -23.92 41.53
CA ASN A 5 40.23 -23.45 40.38
C ASN A 5 38.97 -24.31 40.21
N THR A 6 37.80 -23.73 40.47
CA THR A 6 36.51 -24.39 40.18
C THR A 6 36.25 -24.32 38.68
N ILE A 7 36.25 -25.48 38.01
CA ILE A 7 35.84 -25.62 36.61
C ILE A 7 34.34 -25.94 36.58
N ILE A 8 33.51 -25.01 36.10
CA ILE A 8 32.09 -25.28 35.89
C ILE A 8 31.90 -25.72 34.43
N GLN A 9 31.63 -27.00 34.20
CA GLN A 9 31.18 -27.52 32.90
C GLN A 9 29.66 -27.46 32.82
N VAL A 10 29.13 -26.61 31.94
CA VAL A 10 27.70 -26.59 31.60
C VAL A 10 27.54 -27.27 30.24
N PHE A 11 26.79 -28.37 30.19
CA PHE A 11 26.42 -29.05 28.94
C PHE A 11 24.97 -28.68 28.58
N PRO A 12 24.69 -28.21 27.34
CA PRO A 12 23.31 -28.02 26.89
C PRO A 12 22.60 -29.36 26.68
N LYS A 13 21.28 -29.37 26.92
CA LYS A 13 20.39 -30.51 26.68
C LYS A 13 20.16 -30.67 25.17
N ALA A 14 20.09 -31.91 24.70
CA ALA A 14 20.29 -32.36 23.32
C ALA A 14 19.35 -31.82 22.20
N GLU A 15 18.57 -30.77 22.40
CA GLU A 15 17.58 -30.28 21.42
C GLU A 15 17.87 -28.89 20.84
N GLU A 16 18.95 -28.22 21.26
CA GLU A 16 19.33 -26.89 20.76
C GLU A 16 20.67 -26.94 20.03
N GLN A 17 20.72 -27.71 18.93
CA GLN A 17 21.92 -27.89 18.13
C GLN A 17 21.96 -26.91 16.95
N VAL A 18 21.80 -25.61 17.22
CA VAL A 18 22.03 -24.54 16.23
C VAL A 18 23.35 -23.85 16.58
N ALA A 19 24.44 -24.34 15.99
CA ALA A 19 25.76 -23.72 15.89
C ALA A 19 26.21 -22.84 17.08
N THR A 20 26.33 -23.41 18.29
CA THR A 20 27.08 -22.75 19.37
C THR A 20 28.56 -23.10 19.24
N ASP A 21 29.35 -22.20 18.66
CA ASP A 21 30.81 -22.24 18.77
C ASP A 21 31.21 -22.01 20.23
N ILE A 22 31.84 -23.02 20.84
CA ILE A 22 32.31 -22.96 22.24
C ILE A 22 33.73 -22.39 22.23
N PHE A 23 33.89 -21.11 22.58
CA PHE A 23 35.21 -20.50 22.77
C PHE A 23 35.72 -20.68 24.20
N LYS A 24 36.93 -21.22 24.36
CA LYS A 24 37.65 -21.20 25.65
C LYS A 24 38.36 -19.86 25.81
N VAL A 25 38.07 -19.14 26.90
CA VAL A 25 38.68 -17.83 27.21
C VAL A 25 39.54 -17.98 28.47
N SER A 26 40.81 -17.56 28.42
CA SER A 26 41.65 -17.35 29.62
C SER A 26 41.77 -15.86 29.92
N ILE A 27 41.34 -15.43 31.11
CA ILE A 27 41.41 -14.03 31.52
C ILE A 27 42.72 -13.82 32.29
N THR A 28 43.67 -13.12 31.67
CA THR A 28 44.88 -12.64 32.36
C THR A 28 44.85 -11.11 32.31
N GLY A 29 44.17 -10.50 33.28
CA GLY A 29 44.19 -9.06 33.51
C GLY A 29 43.17 -8.23 32.72
N GLY A 30 42.20 -7.66 33.46
CA GLY A 30 41.75 -6.26 33.35
C GLY A 30 41.24 -5.69 32.03
N ILE A 31 40.83 -6.47 31.04
CA ILE A 31 40.14 -5.95 29.83
C ILE A 31 38.66 -6.32 29.89
N GLU A 32 37.79 -5.32 29.74
CA GLU A 32 36.32 -5.47 29.65
C GLU A 32 35.94 -6.45 28.53
N LEU A 33 35.26 -7.54 28.88
CA LEU A 33 34.83 -8.61 27.97
C LEU A 33 33.84 -8.14 26.88
N SER A 34 33.19 -6.99 27.07
CA SER A 34 32.19 -6.44 26.16
C SER A 34 32.75 -6.07 24.78
N TYR A 35 34.02 -5.67 24.70
CA TYR A 35 34.62 -5.18 23.46
C TYR A 35 35.17 -6.30 22.55
N ILE A 36 35.64 -7.41 23.12
CA ILE A 36 36.30 -8.50 22.35
C ILE A 36 35.28 -9.41 21.65
N ILE A 37 34.09 -9.61 22.22
CA ILE A 37 33.06 -10.47 21.60
C ILE A 37 32.45 -9.80 20.35
N SER A 38 32.41 -8.47 20.31
CA SER A 38 31.87 -7.70 19.18
C SER A 38 32.73 -7.79 17.91
N GLN A 39 34.06 -7.89 18.03
CA GLN A 39 34.96 -7.77 16.87
C GLN A 39 35.14 -9.07 16.07
N ASN A 40 34.71 -10.22 16.60
CA ASN A 40 34.97 -11.53 15.99
C ASN A 40 33.71 -12.34 15.65
N CYS A 41 32.51 -11.76 15.74
CA CYS A 41 31.33 -12.44 15.20
C CYS A 41 31.26 -12.20 13.68
N PRO A 42 31.48 -13.21 12.82
CA PRO A 42 31.40 -13.01 11.38
C PRO A 42 30.01 -12.50 11.01
N HIS A 43 29.94 -11.47 10.16
CA HIS A 43 28.68 -10.97 9.61
C HIS A 43 27.98 -12.08 8.83
N ILE A 44 26.95 -12.71 9.41
CA ILE A 44 26.14 -13.72 8.73
C ILE A 44 25.00 -12.98 8.02
N ALA A 45 25.19 -12.75 6.73
CA ALA A 45 24.18 -12.10 5.92
C ALA A 45 22.94 -13.02 5.75
N PRO A 46 21.72 -12.46 5.77
CA PRO A 46 20.48 -13.24 5.83
C PRO A 46 20.22 -14.02 4.53
N PRO A 47 19.42 -15.09 4.55
CA PRO A 47 19.05 -15.80 3.33
C PRO A 47 18.32 -14.88 2.33
N TYR A 48 18.44 -15.19 1.04
CA TYR A 48 17.64 -14.52 0.02
C TYR A 48 16.16 -14.86 0.20
N PRO A 49 15.25 -13.88 0.07
CA PRO A 49 13.83 -14.16 0.00
C PRO A 49 13.49 -15.07 -1.18
N GLU A 50 12.44 -15.87 -1.03
CA GLU A 50 11.87 -16.60 -2.15
C GLU A 50 11.20 -15.67 -3.17
N GLY A 51 10.84 -16.22 -4.33
CA GLY A 51 10.09 -15.49 -5.36
C GLY A 51 8.71 -15.08 -4.84
N ALA A 52 8.43 -13.78 -4.85
CA ALA A 52 7.16 -13.27 -4.35
C ALA A 52 6.01 -13.56 -5.34
N THR A 53 4.81 -13.83 -4.81
CA THR A 53 3.60 -14.06 -5.62
C THR A 53 2.45 -13.16 -5.18
N ILE A 54 1.71 -12.63 -6.15
CA ILE A 54 0.56 -11.76 -5.91
C ILE A 54 -0.68 -12.63 -5.66
N LYS A 55 -1.31 -12.45 -4.50
CA LYS A 55 -2.53 -13.14 -4.09
C LYS A 55 -3.79 -12.50 -4.64
N ASP A 56 -3.88 -11.17 -4.57
CA ASP A 56 -5.07 -10.43 -5.00
C ASP A 56 -4.70 -9.01 -5.44
N VAL A 57 -5.50 -8.45 -6.36
CA VAL A 57 -5.40 -7.06 -6.80
C VAL A 57 -6.78 -6.43 -6.90
N LYS A 58 -6.99 -5.36 -6.13
CA LYS A 58 -8.22 -4.55 -6.16
C LYS A 58 -7.94 -3.16 -6.69
N VAL A 59 -8.74 -2.73 -7.67
CA VAL A 59 -8.71 -1.37 -8.22
C VAL A 59 -9.97 -0.63 -7.80
N GLN A 60 -9.80 0.55 -7.20
CA GLN A 60 -10.89 1.43 -6.79
C GLN A 60 -10.54 2.89 -7.16
N GLY A 61 -11.22 3.43 -8.17
CA GLY A 61 -10.89 4.76 -8.71
C GLY A 61 -9.45 4.82 -9.20
N SER A 62 -8.67 5.74 -8.63
CA SER A 62 -7.22 5.90 -8.89
C SER A 62 -6.33 5.09 -7.94
N THR A 63 -6.90 4.21 -7.12
CA THR A 63 -6.15 3.41 -6.13
C THR A 63 -6.08 1.95 -6.56
N ILE A 64 -4.89 1.37 -6.49
CA ILE A 64 -4.63 -0.07 -6.66
C ILE A 64 -4.13 -0.61 -5.32
N LYS A 65 -4.74 -1.68 -4.82
CA LYS A 65 -4.26 -2.46 -3.68
C LYS A 65 -3.87 -3.85 -4.14
N ALA A 66 -2.62 -4.23 -3.94
CA ALA A 66 -2.12 -5.57 -4.18
C ALA A 66 -1.85 -6.26 -2.83
N VAL A 67 -2.13 -7.56 -2.77
CA VAL A 67 -1.87 -8.39 -1.59
C VAL A 67 -0.87 -9.47 -2.00
N ALA A 68 0.23 -9.60 -1.28
CA ALA A 68 1.19 -10.68 -1.45
C ALA A 68 0.77 -11.95 -0.69
N TYR A 69 1.20 -13.11 -1.16
CA TYR A 69 1.26 -14.31 -0.32
C TYR A 69 2.35 -14.17 0.75
N ASP A 70 2.30 -15.06 1.74
CA ASP A 70 3.45 -15.31 2.61
C ASP A 70 4.66 -15.74 1.77
N CYS A 71 5.83 -15.19 2.11
CA CYS A 71 7.08 -15.44 1.40
C CYS A 71 8.15 -15.75 2.46
N ALA A 72 8.79 -16.90 2.35
CA ALA A 72 9.84 -17.28 3.28
C ALA A 72 11.02 -16.31 3.17
N ASN A 73 11.69 -16.06 4.30
CA ASN A 73 12.86 -15.18 4.39
C ASN A 73 12.60 -13.75 3.90
N SER A 74 11.36 -13.27 4.00
CA SER A 74 10.96 -11.91 3.62
C SER A 74 10.61 -11.08 4.85
N GLU A 75 11.20 -9.88 4.92
CA GLU A 75 10.77 -8.83 5.87
C GLU A 75 9.73 -7.88 5.27
N GLY A 76 9.61 -7.87 3.95
CA GLY A 76 8.69 -7.00 3.23
C GLY A 76 8.86 -7.09 1.73
N PHE A 77 8.18 -6.19 1.03
CA PHE A 77 8.07 -6.19 -0.42
C PHE A 77 8.38 -4.82 -1.00
N ASP A 78 8.94 -4.80 -2.20
CA ASP A 78 8.76 -3.66 -3.09
C ASP A 78 7.81 -4.05 -4.22
N ALA A 79 7.08 -3.07 -4.73
CA ALA A 79 6.17 -3.24 -5.84
C ALA A 79 6.38 -2.15 -6.89
N VAL A 80 6.11 -2.51 -8.14
CA VAL A 80 6.17 -1.59 -9.28
C VAL A 80 4.92 -1.68 -10.14
N LEU A 81 4.63 -0.57 -10.81
CA LEU A 81 3.71 -0.50 -11.93
C LEU A 81 4.49 -0.13 -13.19
N THR A 82 4.31 -0.87 -14.27
CA THR A 82 4.90 -0.59 -15.58
C THR A 82 3.81 -0.46 -16.65
N LYS A 83 4.17 0.07 -17.84
CA LYS A 83 3.29 0.09 -19.02
C LYS A 83 3.39 -1.16 -19.89
N LYS A 84 4.51 -1.88 -19.80
CA LYS A 84 4.79 -3.08 -20.59
C LYS A 84 4.94 -4.27 -19.64
N SER A 85 4.41 -5.41 -20.05
CA SER A 85 4.68 -6.69 -19.39
C SER A 85 6.17 -7.04 -19.50
N TRP A 86 6.64 -7.95 -18.66
CA TRP A 86 8.02 -8.46 -18.70
C TRP A 86 8.04 -9.99 -18.56
N GLY A 87 9.21 -10.59 -18.84
CA GLY A 87 9.53 -11.98 -18.53
C GLY A 87 10.28 -12.08 -17.21
N ASP A 88 11.54 -11.65 -17.18
CA ASP A 88 12.42 -11.83 -16.01
C ASP A 88 12.28 -10.73 -14.97
N LYS A 89 12.36 -9.46 -15.39
CA LYS A 89 12.26 -8.31 -14.49
C LYS A 89 11.52 -7.14 -15.14
N PRO A 90 10.80 -6.34 -14.35
CA PRO A 90 10.16 -5.12 -14.84
C PRO A 90 11.22 -4.07 -15.22
N GLU A 91 10.89 -3.24 -16.19
CA GLU A 91 11.66 -2.06 -16.58
C GLU A 91 10.73 -0.86 -16.74
N ASN A 92 11.30 0.35 -16.76
CA ASN A 92 10.57 1.59 -17.01
C ASN A 92 9.38 1.79 -16.05
N TYR A 93 9.69 1.89 -14.76
CA TYR A 93 8.68 1.99 -13.70
C TYR A 93 7.90 3.30 -13.83
N VAL A 94 6.58 3.20 -13.86
CA VAL A 94 5.67 4.34 -13.76
C VAL A 94 5.51 4.76 -12.31
N LYS A 95 5.43 3.77 -11.42
CA LYS A 95 5.30 4.00 -9.98
C LYS A 95 5.96 2.87 -9.22
N VAL A 96 6.51 3.21 -8.06
CA VAL A 96 7.20 2.28 -7.18
C VAL A 96 6.69 2.49 -5.76
N ALA A 97 6.44 1.39 -5.05
CA ALA A 97 6.22 1.36 -3.61
C ALA A 97 7.34 0.52 -3.00
N LYS A 98 8.30 1.19 -2.33
CA LYS A 98 9.45 0.52 -1.71
C LYS A 98 9.25 0.32 -0.21
N ASN A 99 9.97 -0.62 0.37
CA ASN A 99 10.04 -0.83 1.81
C ASN A 99 8.66 -1.09 2.45
N GLN A 100 7.83 -1.90 1.79
CA GLN A 100 6.51 -2.22 2.31
C GLN A 100 6.62 -3.42 3.23
N ASP A 101 6.71 -3.16 4.54
CA ASP A 101 6.74 -4.20 5.58
C ASP A 101 5.38 -4.93 5.70
N ALA A 102 4.31 -4.33 5.17
CA ALA A 102 3.00 -4.94 5.08
C ALA A 102 2.80 -5.74 3.78
N LYS A 103 2.10 -6.87 3.88
CA LYS A 103 1.69 -7.68 2.71
C LYS A 103 0.74 -6.97 1.75
N THR A 104 0.06 -5.91 2.22
CA THR A 104 -0.85 -5.11 1.39
C THR A 104 -0.13 -3.85 0.92
N ILE A 105 0.10 -3.77 -0.39
CA ILE A 105 0.79 -2.65 -1.03
C ILE A 105 -0.24 -1.79 -1.74
N THR A 106 -0.20 -0.47 -1.51
CA THR A 106 -1.17 0.48 -2.07
C THR A 106 -0.50 1.50 -2.98
N PHE A 107 -0.99 1.61 -4.22
CA PHE A 107 -0.69 2.71 -5.13
C PHE A 107 -1.89 3.65 -5.20
N THR A 108 -1.71 4.92 -4.84
CA THR A 108 -2.74 5.96 -4.97
C THR A 108 -2.48 6.84 -6.18
N ASN A 109 -3.47 7.65 -6.60
CA ASN A 109 -3.32 8.63 -7.68
C ASN A 109 -2.77 8.04 -8.99
N VAL A 110 -3.15 6.80 -9.30
CA VAL A 110 -2.79 6.14 -10.56
C VAL A 110 -3.70 6.68 -11.66
N LYS A 111 -3.10 7.18 -12.74
CA LYS A 111 -3.83 7.70 -13.91
C LYS A 111 -4.56 6.57 -14.65
N ASN A 112 -5.52 6.95 -15.48
CA ASN A 112 -6.21 6.00 -16.34
C ASN A 112 -5.23 5.27 -17.27
N GLY A 113 -5.48 3.98 -17.45
CA GLY A 113 -4.79 3.16 -18.42
C GLY A 113 -4.56 1.74 -17.92
N THR A 114 -3.93 0.97 -18.79
CA THR A 114 -3.46 -0.38 -18.49
C THR A 114 -2.04 -0.31 -17.91
N TYR A 115 -1.79 -1.16 -16.92
CA TYR A 115 -0.52 -1.32 -16.21
C TYR A 115 -0.23 -2.80 -15.98
N TYR A 116 1.02 -3.11 -15.68
CA TYR A 116 1.44 -4.41 -15.18
C TYR A 116 2.05 -4.22 -13.79
N LEU A 117 1.52 -4.92 -12.81
CA LEU A 117 1.93 -4.87 -11.41
C LEU A 117 2.84 -6.05 -11.10
N GLY A 118 3.95 -5.77 -10.44
CA GLY A 118 4.93 -6.77 -10.02
C GLY A 118 5.40 -6.48 -8.62
N ILE A 119 5.72 -7.54 -7.86
CA ILE A 119 6.29 -7.44 -6.52
C ILE A 119 7.57 -8.28 -6.44
N HIS A 120 8.51 -7.88 -5.60
CA HIS A 120 9.60 -8.75 -5.16
C HIS A 120 9.75 -8.63 -3.65
N ALA A 121 10.20 -9.69 -3.00
CA ALA A 121 10.44 -9.69 -1.56
C ALA A 121 11.85 -9.18 -1.27
N TYR A 122 12.04 -8.52 -0.12
CA TYR A 122 13.37 -8.20 0.41
C TYR A 122 13.56 -8.76 1.81
N ASN A 123 14.82 -9.01 2.15
CA ASN A 123 15.30 -9.17 3.52
C ASN A 123 16.38 -8.10 3.78
N ARG A 124 16.42 -7.55 4.98
CA ARG A 124 17.42 -6.53 5.34
C ARG A 124 18.64 -7.23 5.90
N ASP A 125 19.80 -6.85 5.40
CA ASP A 125 21.07 -7.28 5.95
C ASP A 125 21.44 -6.36 7.12
N TYR A 126 21.83 -6.93 8.26
CA TYR A 126 22.12 -6.20 9.49
C TYR A 126 23.54 -6.44 9.95
N TYR A 127 24.35 -5.38 9.99
CA TYR A 127 25.69 -5.40 10.59
C TYR A 127 25.71 -4.45 11.78
N ASP A 128 26.14 -4.94 12.94
CA ASP A 128 26.20 -4.16 14.19
C ASP A 128 24.85 -3.46 14.52
N GLY A 129 23.74 -4.21 14.37
CA GLY A 129 22.38 -3.71 14.62
C GLY A 129 21.85 -2.68 13.62
N LYS A 130 22.60 -2.35 12.56
CA LYS A 130 22.21 -1.39 11.52
C LYS A 130 21.99 -2.08 10.19
N VAL A 131 21.02 -1.59 9.41
CA VAL A 131 20.78 -2.10 8.06
C VAL A 131 21.97 -1.73 7.17
N SER A 132 22.77 -2.72 6.81
CA SER A 132 23.94 -2.60 5.93
C SER A 132 23.58 -2.81 4.46
N GLY A 133 22.47 -3.49 4.19
CA GLY A 133 22.03 -3.78 2.82
C GLY A 133 20.65 -4.44 2.72
N LYS A 134 20.31 -4.85 1.50
CA LYS A 134 19.12 -5.64 1.22
C LYS A 134 19.45 -6.78 0.26
N ARG A 135 18.83 -7.93 0.50
CA ARG A 135 18.78 -9.05 -0.43
C ARG A 135 17.39 -9.15 -1.01
N PHE A 136 17.30 -9.35 -2.32
CA PHE A 136 16.04 -9.37 -3.05
C PHE A 136 15.78 -10.76 -3.62
N GLY A 137 14.54 -11.22 -3.46
CA GLY A 137 14.04 -12.40 -4.16
C GLY A 137 13.70 -12.08 -5.62
N ALA A 138 13.33 -13.11 -6.38
CA ALA A 138 12.86 -12.94 -7.75
C ALA A 138 11.57 -12.11 -7.81
N TRP A 139 11.39 -11.40 -8.93
CA TRP A 139 10.14 -10.71 -9.24
C TRP A 139 9.01 -11.71 -9.48
N SER A 140 7.80 -11.33 -9.05
CA SER A 140 6.59 -12.04 -9.41
C SER A 140 6.33 -11.95 -10.92
N TYR A 141 5.55 -12.89 -11.44
CA TYR A 141 4.93 -12.71 -12.75
C TYR A 141 4.08 -11.42 -12.78
N PRO A 142 4.08 -10.69 -13.92
CA PRO A 142 3.31 -9.47 -14.06
C PRO A 142 1.80 -9.73 -14.03
N VAL A 143 1.08 -9.02 -13.17
CA VAL A 143 -0.39 -9.02 -13.17
C VAL A 143 -0.88 -7.80 -13.94
N LYS A 144 -1.69 -8.03 -14.98
CA LYS A 144 -2.31 -6.94 -15.76
C LYS A 144 -3.39 -6.24 -14.94
N VAL A 145 -3.28 -4.93 -14.79
CA VAL A 145 -4.21 -4.08 -14.03
C VAL A 145 -4.74 -2.97 -14.93
N VAL A 146 -6.05 -2.75 -14.93
CA VAL A 146 -6.69 -1.68 -15.71
C VAL A 146 -7.29 -0.65 -14.76
N VAL A 147 -6.73 0.56 -14.79
CA VAL A 147 -7.23 1.70 -14.02
C VAL A 147 -8.15 2.52 -14.89
N LYS A 148 -9.41 2.63 -14.47
CA LYS A 148 -10.41 3.51 -15.08
C LYS A 148 -10.94 4.46 -14.02
N ASN A 149 -10.23 5.55 -13.81
CA ASN A 149 -10.75 6.76 -13.17
C ASN A 149 -11.63 7.48 -14.20
N GLY A 150 -12.75 6.85 -14.54
CA GLY A 150 -13.68 7.38 -15.52
C GLY A 150 -14.61 8.35 -14.85
N ILE A 151 -14.77 9.55 -15.44
CA ILE A 151 -16.08 10.19 -15.59
C ILE A 151 -17.08 9.06 -15.91
N PRO A 152 -18.22 8.96 -15.21
CA PRO A 152 -18.99 7.74 -15.27
C PRO A 152 -19.52 7.51 -16.67
N THR A 153 -19.35 6.29 -17.17
CA THR A 153 -19.95 5.84 -18.43
C THR A 153 -21.48 5.78 -18.34
N GLU A 154 -22.01 5.64 -17.12
CA GLU A 154 -23.42 5.79 -16.82
C GLU A 154 -23.74 7.24 -16.46
N ARG A 155 -24.73 7.83 -17.13
CA ARG A 155 -25.24 9.16 -16.73
C ARG A 155 -25.79 9.09 -15.31
N VAL A 156 -25.61 10.17 -14.56
CA VAL A 156 -26.29 10.35 -13.26
C VAL A 156 -27.80 10.25 -13.48
N LYS A 157 -28.47 9.42 -12.69
CA LYS A 157 -29.92 9.28 -12.73
C LYS A 157 -30.54 10.26 -11.75
N ILE A 158 -31.35 11.19 -12.23
CA ILE A 158 -32.22 11.98 -11.34
C ILE A 158 -33.34 11.05 -10.90
N LYS A 159 -33.42 10.73 -9.60
CA LYS A 159 -34.43 9.82 -9.06
C LYS A 159 -35.74 10.55 -8.80
N THR A 160 -35.66 11.73 -8.19
CA THR A 160 -36.84 12.50 -7.82
C THR A 160 -36.53 13.99 -7.84
N VAL A 161 -37.50 14.76 -8.32
CA VAL A 161 -37.56 16.22 -8.18
C VAL A 161 -38.93 16.54 -7.57
N LYS A 162 -38.94 17.19 -6.41
CA LYS A 162 -40.16 17.65 -5.74
C LYS A 162 -40.13 19.17 -5.64
N THR A 163 -41.20 19.83 -6.05
CA THR A 163 -41.35 21.29 -5.98
C THR A 163 -42.50 21.64 -5.03
N GLY A 164 -42.37 22.74 -4.29
CA GLY A 164 -43.44 23.23 -3.41
C GLY A 164 -42.97 24.33 -2.46
N LYS A 165 -43.84 25.29 -2.13
CA LYS A 165 -43.60 26.42 -1.21
C LYS A 165 -42.24 27.10 -1.39
N GLY A 166 -41.89 27.48 -2.61
CA GLY A 166 -40.61 28.14 -2.92
C GLY A 166 -39.37 27.26 -2.70
N ALA A 167 -39.54 25.93 -2.74
CA ALA A 167 -38.45 24.98 -2.58
C ALA A 167 -38.44 23.92 -3.68
N VAL A 168 -37.24 23.43 -3.98
CA VAL A 168 -36.96 22.32 -4.89
C VAL A 168 -36.11 21.29 -4.15
N ALA A 169 -36.61 20.07 -4.01
CA ALA A 169 -35.87 18.95 -3.45
C ALA A 169 -35.48 17.95 -4.55
N VAL A 170 -34.22 17.58 -4.60
CA VAL A 170 -33.64 16.72 -5.64
C VAL A 170 -32.94 15.53 -4.98
N THR A 171 -33.24 14.34 -5.48
CA THR A 171 -32.51 13.11 -5.15
C THR A 171 -31.89 12.53 -6.41
N VAL A 172 -30.63 12.11 -6.32
CA VAL A 172 -29.90 11.52 -7.45
C VAL A 172 -29.35 10.14 -7.10
N GLY A 173 -29.33 9.25 -8.10
CA GLY A 173 -28.59 8.00 -8.08
C GLY A 173 -27.22 8.22 -8.69
N VAL A 174 -26.18 7.98 -7.91
CA VAL A 174 -24.79 8.03 -8.38
C VAL A 174 -24.39 6.67 -8.99
N PRO A 175 -23.65 6.65 -10.12
CA PRO A 175 -23.16 5.42 -10.73
C PRO A 175 -22.22 4.63 -9.81
N LYS A 176 -22.04 3.33 -10.11
CA LYS A 176 -21.07 2.49 -9.39
C LYS A 176 -19.67 3.10 -9.46
N GLY A 177 -18.99 3.20 -8.31
CA GLY A 177 -17.68 3.85 -8.19
C GLY A 177 -17.73 5.34 -7.82
N PHE A 178 -18.92 5.93 -7.73
CA PHE A 178 -19.12 7.31 -7.29
C PHE A 178 -19.81 7.34 -5.93
N ALA A 179 -19.31 8.18 -5.02
CA ALA A 179 -19.93 8.30 -3.70
C ALA A 179 -21.12 9.26 -3.71
N ARG A 180 -21.01 10.35 -4.50
CA ARG A 180 -21.77 11.59 -4.30
C ARG A 180 -21.88 12.38 -5.62
N ALA A 181 -22.64 13.47 -5.64
CA ALA A 181 -22.73 14.38 -6.79
C ALA A 181 -22.74 15.85 -6.36
N ASP A 182 -22.23 16.70 -7.26
CA ASP A 182 -22.40 18.14 -7.24
C ASP A 182 -23.65 18.50 -8.02
N MET A 183 -24.41 19.47 -7.52
CA MET A 183 -25.67 19.91 -8.13
C MET A 183 -25.66 21.42 -8.32
N GLU A 184 -26.10 21.84 -9.51
CA GLU A 184 -26.24 23.25 -9.88
C GLU A 184 -27.62 23.48 -10.50
N LEU A 185 -28.39 24.41 -9.94
CA LEU A 185 -29.67 24.86 -10.50
C LEU A 185 -29.45 26.21 -11.18
N ARG A 186 -29.87 26.32 -12.44
CA ARG A 186 -29.74 27.54 -13.25
C ARG A 186 -31.10 27.99 -13.77
N SER A 187 -31.35 29.29 -13.79
CA SER A 187 -32.53 29.86 -14.46
C SER A 187 -32.42 29.72 -15.98
N THR A 188 -33.52 29.92 -16.71
CA THR A 188 -33.53 29.92 -18.19
C THR A 188 -32.55 30.93 -18.79
N GLY A 189 -32.30 32.07 -18.13
CA GLY A 189 -31.29 33.06 -18.52
C GLY A 189 -29.84 32.66 -18.23
N GLY A 190 -29.62 31.45 -17.73
CA GLY A 190 -28.29 30.90 -17.45
C GLY A 190 -27.69 31.33 -16.09
N THR A 191 -28.36 32.17 -15.30
CA THR A 191 -27.87 32.55 -13.97
C THR A 191 -27.91 31.36 -13.02
N THR A 192 -26.81 31.11 -12.32
CA THR A 192 -26.75 30.09 -11.28
C THR A 192 -27.54 30.55 -10.06
N VAL A 193 -28.61 29.83 -9.75
CA VAL A 193 -29.51 30.11 -8.61
C VAL A 193 -29.09 29.30 -7.40
N TYR A 194 -28.43 28.17 -7.63
CA TYR A 194 -27.88 27.33 -6.58
C TYR A 194 -26.71 26.52 -7.11
N LYS A 195 -25.64 26.43 -6.32
CA LYS A 195 -24.50 25.53 -6.59
C LYS A 195 -24.00 24.97 -5.28
N ARG A 196 -23.99 23.64 -5.16
CA ARG A 196 -23.43 22.95 -3.99
C ARG A 196 -22.39 21.94 -4.47
N ASN A 197 -21.13 22.24 -4.18
CA ASN A 197 -19.96 21.36 -4.40
C ASN A 197 -19.72 20.41 -3.22
N ASN A 198 -20.73 20.17 -2.38
CA ASN A 198 -20.58 19.48 -1.11
C ASN A 198 -20.78 17.97 -1.21
N ARG A 199 -20.84 17.45 -2.44
CA ARG A 199 -20.85 16.02 -2.74
C ARG A 199 -21.97 15.34 -1.94
N THR A 200 -23.21 15.42 -2.43
CA THR A 200 -24.40 14.82 -1.78
C THR A 200 -25.24 14.01 -2.78
N THR A 201 -26.10 13.13 -2.31
CA THR A 201 -27.12 12.43 -3.12
C THR A 201 -28.52 13.05 -3.00
N TYR A 202 -28.70 13.94 -2.02
CA TYR A 202 -29.94 14.66 -1.77
C TYR A 202 -29.66 16.14 -1.47
N THR A 203 -30.47 17.03 -2.03
CA THR A 203 -30.44 18.45 -1.69
C THR A 203 -31.83 19.03 -1.68
N ARG A 204 -32.09 19.95 -0.75
CA ARG A 204 -33.28 20.82 -0.73
C ARG A 204 -32.81 22.26 -0.89
N ILE A 205 -33.30 22.92 -1.92
CA ILE A 205 -33.04 24.31 -2.28
C ILE A 205 -34.28 25.10 -1.87
N THR A 206 -34.13 26.14 -1.06
CA THR A 206 -35.23 27.01 -0.60
C THR A 206 -35.07 28.42 -1.17
N GLY A 207 -36.14 29.20 -1.19
CA GLY A 207 -36.13 30.56 -1.77
C GLY A 207 -36.13 30.57 -3.30
N VAL A 208 -36.53 29.46 -3.93
CA VAL A 208 -36.63 29.35 -5.39
C VAL A 208 -37.90 30.07 -5.83
N LYS A 209 -37.75 31.12 -6.63
CA LYS A 209 -38.86 31.87 -7.21
C LYS A 209 -39.62 31.01 -8.25
N PRO A 210 -40.89 31.31 -8.54
CA PRO A 210 -41.59 30.68 -9.65
C PRO A 210 -40.85 30.90 -10.98
N GLY A 211 -40.68 29.84 -11.77
CA GLY A 211 -40.01 29.91 -13.07
C GLY A 211 -39.52 28.55 -13.56
N THR A 212 -38.92 28.56 -14.76
CA THR A 212 -38.29 27.38 -15.37
C THR A 212 -36.80 27.36 -15.07
N TYR A 213 -36.29 26.17 -14.75
CA TYR A 213 -34.91 25.96 -14.33
C TYR A 213 -34.31 24.72 -14.97
N THR A 214 -33.00 24.76 -15.17
CA THR A 214 -32.19 23.62 -15.58
C THR A 214 -31.38 23.12 -14.40
N LEU A 215 -31.49 21.83 -14.09
CA LEU A 215 -30.66 21.16 -13.10
C LEU A 215 -29.48 20.46 -13.80
N ARG A 216 -28.26 20.87 -13.44
CA ARG A 216 -27.04 20.18 -13.81
C ARG A 216 -26.56 19.33 -12.63
N VAL A 217 -26.28 18.06 -12.91
CA VAL A 217 -25.74 17.13 -11.91
C VAL A 217 -24.42 16.58 -12.41
N ARG A 218 -23.38 16.69 -11.59
CA ARG A 218 -22.06 16.15 -11.90
C ARG A 218 -21.67 15.14 -10.82
N PRO A 219 -21.45 13.87 -11.17
CA PRO A 219 -21.04 12.87 -10.21
C PRO A 219 -19.61 13.13 -9.75
N TRP A 220 -19.34 12.87 -8.47
CA TRP A 220 -18.05 13.10 -7.84
C TRP A 220 -17.41 11.77 -7.40
N ALA A 221 -16.24 11.48 -7.95
CA ALA A 221 -15.41 10.33 -7.57
C ALA A 221 -14.51 10.71 -6.39
N LYS A 222 -14.32 9.77 -5.45
CA LYS A 222 -13.37 9.92 -4.34
C LYS A 222 -11.92 9.86 -4.81
#